data_AF-A0A1Z4RKQ6-F1
#
_entry.id   AF-A0A1Z4RKQ6-F1
#
_cell.length_a   1.000
_cell.length_b   1.000
_cell.length_c   1.000
_cell.angle_alpha   90.00
_cell.angle_beta   90.00
_cell.angle_gamma   90.00
#
_symmetry.space_group_name_H-M   'P 1'
#
loop_
_entity.id
_entity.type
_entity.pdbx_description
1 polymer ?
#
loop_
_entity_poly.entity_id
_entity_poly.type
_entity_poly.pdbx_seq_one_letter_code
_entity_poly.pdbx_strand_id
1 'polypeptide(L)'
;MEIILALCLGLTLSAASGFRLFLPPFVLSLAANLGNVELSSGFEWVGTSPTAIALGIATVAEILAYYIPVVDNLLDTIEIPTAVAIGTLLTAANLGDVNPLLQWSLAAIAGGGSAGIIETFTAMTRVASTGVTAGTGNFLISTTEALSAGILSLLAITLPVLSIALVIGLLIMAAIKIPRLIANRQRQKNKSI
;
A
#
# COMPACT_ATOMS: atom_id res chain seq x y z
N MET A 1 6.45 -22.49 -2.29
CA MET A 1 6.28 -21.78 -1.01
C MET A 1 5.06 -22.30 -0.24
N GLU A 2 5.09 -22.41 1.09
CA GLU A 2 3.86 -22.70 1.84
C GLU A 2 2.87 -21.54 1.70
N ILE A 3 1.59 -21.85 1.45
CA ILE A 3 0.52 -20.87 1.19
C ILE A 3 0.42 -19.77 2.26
N ILE A 4 0.80 -20.09 3.50
CA ILE A 4 0.79 -19.15 4.62
C ILE A 4 1.85 -18.06 4.42
N LEU A 5 3.06 -18.42 4.01
CA LEU A 5 4.14 -17.45 3.77
C LEU A 5 3.84 -16.57 2.55
N ALA A 6 3.27 -17.17 1.50
CA ALA A 6 2.70 -16.49 0.34
C ALA A 6 1.69 -15.41 0.74
N LEU A 7 0.73 -15.77 1.60
CA LEU A 7 -0.27 -14.84 2.12
C LEU A 7 0.36 -13.74 2.97
N CYS A 8 1.29 -14.07 3.86
CA CYS A 8 1.98 -13.07 4.68
C CYS A 8 2.71 -12.05 3.82
N LEU A 9 3.44 -12.50 2.79
CA LEU A 9 4.17 -11.63 1.86
C LEU A 9 3.19 -10.78 1.05
N GLY A 10 2.18 -11.39 0.42
CA GLY A 10 1.22 -10.69 -0.42
C GLY A 10 0.41 -9.64 0.34
N LEU A 11 -0.09 -9.99 1.53
CA LEU A 11 -0.84 -9.07 2.38
C LEU A 11 0.05 -7.94 2.92
N THR A 12 1.32 -8.23 3.22
CA THR A 12 2.25 -7.19 3.68
C THR A 12 2.54 -6.19 2.55
N LEU A 13 2.87 -6.67 1.36
CA LEU A 13 3.10 -5.82 0.20
C LEU A 13 1.84 -5.01 -0.18
N SER A 14 0.67 -5.62 -0.02
CA SER A 14 -0.62 -4.95 -0.18
C SER A 14 -0.80 -3.80 0.81
N ALA A 15 -0.61 -4.04 2.11
CA ALA A 15 -0.67 -2.99 3.12
C ALA A 15 0.41 -1.91 2.91
N ALA A 16 1.63 -2.32 2.49
CA ALA A 16 2.70 -1.40 2.13
C ALA A 16 2.29 -0.48 0.96
N SER A 17 1.49 -1.00 0.01
CA SER A 17 1.02 -0.24 -1.15
C SER A 17 0.02 0.85 -0.82
N GLY A 18 -0.61 0.77 0.37
CA GLY A 18 -1.40 1.87 0.93
C GLY A 18 -0.58 2.98 1.60
N PHE A 19 0.75 2.88 1.63
CA PHE A 19 1.61 4.03 1.96
C PHE A 19 2.19 4.68 0.70
N ARG A 20 2.46 3.86 -0.32
CA ARG A 20 2.99 4.26 -1.63
C ARG A 20 2.54 3.24 -2.66
N LEU A 21 1.84 3.67 -3.70
CA LEU A 21 1.28 2.80 -4.73
C LEU A 21 2.34 1.98 -5.47
N PHE A 22 3.43 2.62 -5.90
CA PHE A 22 4.36 2.01 -6.87
C PHE A 22 5.59 1.37 -6.24
N LEU A 23 6.01 1.84 -5.06
CA LEU A 23 7.23 1.34 -4.42
C LEU A 23 7.15 -0.16 -4.04
N PRO A 24 6.07 -0.69 -3.42
CA PRO A 24 5.98 -2.11 -3.09
C PRO A 24 5.89 -3.05 -4.31
N PRO A 25 5.09 -2.75 -5.36
CA PRO A 25 5.16 -3.49 -6.62
C PRO A 25 6.55 -3.49 -7.24
N PHE A 26 7.27 -2.36 -7.20
CA PHE A 26 8.64 -2.29 -7.70
C PHE A 26 9.57 -3.24 -6.94
N VAL A 27 9.49 -3.23 -5.61
CA VAL A 27 10.27 -4.14 -4.76
C VAL A 27 9.93 -5.62 -5.04
N LEU A 28 8.65 -5.95 -5.21
CA LEU A 28 8.22 -7.30 -5.62
C LEU A 28 8.79 -7.68 -6.98
N SER A 29 8.69 -6.79 -7.96
CA SER A 29 9.19 -7.02 -9.33
C SER A 29 10.70 -7.28 -9.34
N LEU A 30 11.47 -6.51 -8.57
CA LEU A 30 12.91 -6.76 -8.40
C LEU A 30 13.19 -8.11 -7.73
N ALA A 31 12.47 -8.42 -6.65
CA ALA A 31 12.65 -9.69 -5.94
C ALA A 31 12.32 -10.90 -6.83
N ALA A 32 11.29 -10.80 -7.67
CA ALA A 32 10.95 -11.82 -8.64
C ALA A 32 12.00 -11.93 -9.76
N ASN A 33 12.50 -10.81 -10.30
CA ASN A 33 13.59 -10.81 -11.31
C ASN A 33 14.88 -11.47 -10.77
N LEU A 34 15.18 -11.28 -9.47
CA LEU A 34 16.35 -11.86 -8.81
C LEU A 34 16.15 -13.33 -8.39
N GLY A 35 14.95 -13.89 -8.58
CA GLY A 35 14.61 -15.26 -8.20
C GLY A 35 14.39 -15.45 -6.69
N ASN A 36 14.20 -14.36 -5.92
CA ASN A 36 13.92 -14.42 -4.48
C ASN A 36 12.44 -14.72 -4.18
N VAL A 37 11.54 -14.45 -5.13
CA VAL A 37 10.09 -14.65 -4.98
C VAL A 37 9.56 -15.38 -6.20
N GLU A 38 8.82 -16.46 -5.95
CA GLU A 38 8.06 -17.19 -6.97
C GLU A 38 6.66 -16.59 -7.09
N LEU A 39 6.29 -16.16 -8.29
CA LEU A 39 4.98 -15.60 -8.58
C LEU A 39 4.00 -16.69 -9.02
N SER A 40 2.71 -16.48 -8.74
CA SER A 40 1.61 -17.34 -9.20
C SER A 40 1.56 -17.43 -10.72
N SER A 41 1.02 -18.53 -11.25
CA SER A 41 0.84 -18.68 -12.70
C SER A 41 -0.03 -17.56 -13.27
N GLY A 42 0.42 -16.98 -14.39
CA GLY A 42 -0.22 -15.83 -15.05
C GLY A 42 0.22 -14.46 -14.51
N PHE A 43 1.04 -14.42 -13.45
CA PHE A 43 1.62 -13.19 -12.89
C PHE A 43 3.12 -13.05 -13.15
N GLU A 44 3.73 -13.94 -13.94
CA GLU A 44 5.17 -13.95 -14.22
C GLU A 44 5.63 -12.64 -14.89
N TRP A 45 4.73 -11.96 -15.61
CA TRP A 45 4.98 -10.66 -16.22
C TRP A 45 5.40 -9.59 -15.20
N VAL A 46 4.98 -9.70 -13.93
CA VAL A 46 5.37 -8.79 -12.85
C VAL A 46 6.87 -8.89 -12.57
N GLY A 47 7.45 -10.09 -12.71
CA GLY A 47 8.86 -10.37 -12.50
C GLY A 47 9.74 -10.16 -13.75
N THR A 48 9.28 -9.40 -14.75
CA THR A 48 10.08 -9.12 -15.96
C THR A 48 10.84 -7.81 -15.84
N SER A 49 11.97 -7.68 -16.55
CA SER A 49 12.80 -6.47 -16.51
C SER A 49 12.06 -5.22 -17.03
N PRO A 50 11.23 -5.28 -18.10
CA PRO A 50 10.42 -4.14 -18.52
C PRO A 50 9.45 -3.66 -17.42
N THR A 51 8.80 -4.58 -16.71
CA THR A 51 7.91 -4.23 -15.59
C THR A 51 8.68 -3.57 -14.45
N ALA A 52 9.86 -4.10 -14.09
CA ALA A 52 10.71 -3.50 -13.07
C ALA A 52 11.14 -2.07 -13.42
N ILE A 53 11.53 -1.82 -14.69
CA ILE A 53 11.90 -0.48 -15.16
C ILE A 53 10.70 0.47 -15.10
N ALA A 54 9.53 0.04 -15.58
CA ALA A 54 8.32 0.85 -15.56
C ALA A 54 7.90 1.21 -14.12
N LEU A 55 7.90 0.23 -13.21
CA LEU A 55 7.59 0.43 -11.79
C LEU A 55 8.66 1.29 -11.09
N GLY A 56 9.92 1.17 -11.47
CA GLY A 56 11.00 2.01 -10.95
C GLY A 56 10.82 3.48 -11.35
N ILE A 57 10.50 3.74 -12.62
CA ILE A 57 10.16 5.09 -13.11
C ILE A 57 8.92 5.62 -12.38
N ALA A 58 7.87 4.80 -12.26
CA ALA A 58 6.65 5.19 -11.55
C ALA A 58 6.91 5.51 -10.07
N THR A 59 7.77 4.73 -9.41
CA THR A 59 8.20 4.98 -8.01
C THR A 59 8.93 6.31 -7.87
N VAL A 60 9.87 6.61 -8.78
CA VAL A 60 10.58 7.90 -8.76
C VAL A 60 9.62 9.05 -9.02
N ALA A 61 8.73 8.91 -10.02
CA ALA A 61 7.71 9.89 -10.33
C ALA A 61 6.76 10.12 -9.16
N GLU A 62 6.31 9.06 -8.49
CA GLU A 62 5.49 9.11 -7.29
C GLU A 62 6.19 9.86 -6.17
N ILE A 63 7.45 9.53 -5.85
CA ILE A 63 8.21 10.25 -4.82
C ILE A 63 8.26 11.74 -5.16
N LEU A 64 8.64 12.11 -6.39
CA LEU A 64 8.75 13.51 -6.82
C LEU A 64 7.40 14.23 -6.86
N ALA A 65 6.31 13.55 -7.18
CA ALA A 65 4.99 14.14 -7.32
C ALA A 65 4.46 14.73 -6.02
N TYR A 66 4.72 14.11 -4.87
CA TYR A 66 4.32 14.67 -3.56
C TYR A 66 5.07 15.93 -3.15
N TYR A 67 6.07 16.37 -3.92
CA TYR A 67 6.72 17.65 -3.74
C TYR A 67 6.08 18.77 -4.57
N ILE A 68 5.15 18.44 -5.47
CA ILE A 68 4.51 19.38 -6.39
C ILE A 68 3.01 19.49 -6.06
N PRO A 69 2.53 20.60 -5.46
CA PRO A 69 1.16 20.77 -4.93
C PRO A 69 -0.01 20.66 -5.92
N VAL A 70 0.26 20.50 -7.21
CA VAL A 70 -0.78 20.26 -8.24
C VAL A 70 -0.86 18.78 -8.60
N VAL A 71 0.29 18.10 -8.56
CA VAL A 71 0.40 16.69 -8.93
C VAL A 71 -0.05 15.80 -7.77
N ASP A 72 0.24 16.20 -6.54
CA ASP A 72 -0.20 15.51 -5.32
C ASP A 72 -1.74 15.44 -5.22
N ASN A 73 -2.47 16.51 -5.49
CA ASN A 73 -3.93 16.57 -5.44
C ASN A 73 -4.59 15.65 -6.49
N LEU A 74 -3.99 15.56 -7.68
CA LEU A 74 -4.47 14.65 -8.71
C LEU A 74 -4.22 13.19 -8.30
N LEU A 75 -3.04 12.89 -7.76
CA LEU A 75 -2.70 11.56 -7.26
C LEU A 75 -3.62 11.15 -6.11
N ASP A 76 -3.79 11.99 -5.10
CA ASP A 76 -4.64 11.73 -3.93
C ASP A 76 -6.09 11.37 -4.32
N THR A 77 -6.59 11.89 -5.44
CA THR A 77 -7.95 11.60 -5.94
C THR A 77 -8.10 10.17 -6.43
N ILE A 78 -7.05 9.61 -7.05
CA ILE A 78 -7.05 8.27 -7.64
C ILE A 78 -6.31 7.25 -6.78
N GLU A 79 -5.63 7.69 -5.72
CA GLU A 79 -4.74 6.85 -4.93
C GLU A 79 -5.48 5.73 -4.24
N ILE A 80 -6.57 6.03 -3.53
CA ILE A 80 -7.37 5.01 -2.83
C ILE A 80 -7.85 3.87 -3.75
N PRO A 81 -8.58 4.13 -4.87
CA PRO A 81 -9.02 3.04 -5.74
C PRO A 81 -7.86 2.29 -6.39
N THR A 82 -6.76 2.99 -6.68
CA THR A 82 -5.55 2.40 -7.25
C THR A 82 -4.85 1.50 -6.23
N ALA A 83 -4.74 1.92 -4.97
CA ALA A 83 -4.17 1.13 -3.88
C ALA A 83 -4.95 -0.16 -3.66
N VAL A 84 -6.27 -0.10 -3.70
CA VAL A 84 -7.13 -1.31 -3.59
C VAL A 84 -6.86 -2.27 -4.75
N ALA A 85 -6.77 -1.76 -5.99
CA ALA A 85 -6.49 -2.58 -7.17
C ALA A 85 -5.09 -3.22 -7.11
N ILE A 86 -4.06 -2.42 -6.77
CA ILE A 86 -2.68 -2.88 -6.63
C ILE A 86 -2.56 -3.88 -5.49
N GLY A 87 -3.12 -3.60 -4.31
CA GLY A 87 -3.08 -4.50 -3.17
C GLY A 87 -3.74 -5.85 -3.44
N THR A 88 -4.86 -5.82 -4.18
CA THR A 88 -5.50 -7.04 -4.72
C THR A 88 -4.54 -7.80 -5.62
N LEU A 89 -3.96 -7.12 -6.61
CA LEU A 89 -3.04 -7.73 -7.57
C LEU A 89 -1.79 -8.33 -6.90
N LEU A 90 -1.17 -7.60 -5.97
CA LEU A 90 0.01 -8.06 -5.23
C LEU A 90 -0.31 -9.31 -4.40
N THR A 91 -1.47 -9.35 -3.77
CA THR A 91 -1.90 -10.52 -3.02
C THR A 91 -2.12 -11.70 -3.97
N ALA A 92 -2.91 -11.51 -5.04
CA ALA A 92 -3.19 -12.56 -6.03
C ALA A 92 -1.91 -13.13 -6.68
N ALA A 93 -0.94 -12.27 -6.98
CA ALA A 93 0.33 -12.63 -7.59
C ALA A 93 1.24 -13.51 -6.71
N ASN A 94 0.98 -13.57 -5.41
CA ASN A 94 1.81 -14.32 -4.45
C ASN A 94 1.11 -15.54 -3.83
N LEU A 95 -0.21 -15.71 -4.00
CA LEU A 95 -0.97 -16.81 -3.37
C LEU A 95 -0.62 -18.22 -3.87
N GLY A 96 0.07 -18.35 -5.01
CA GLY A 96 0.36 -19.62 -5.66
C GLY A 96 -0.87 -20.26 -6.34
N ASP A 97 -0.76 -21.55 -6.64
CA ASP A 97 -1.80 -22.32 -7.32
C ASP A 97 -2.95 -22.69 -6.37
N VAL A 98 -3.87 -21.75 -6.17
CA VAL A 98 -5.14 -21.95 -5.48
C VAL A 98 -6.31 -21.85 -6.46
N ASN A 99 -7.49 -22.31 -6.03
CA ASN A 99 -8.70 -22.12 -6.83
C ASN A 99 -8.90 -20.62 -7.17
N PRO A 100 -9.19 -20.25 -8.44
CA PRO A 100 -9.30 -18.86 -8.85
C PRO A 100 -10.33 -18.04 -8.04
N LEU A 101 -11.44 -18.65 -7.63
CA LEU A 101 -12.44 -17.98 -6.81
C LEU A 101 -11.86 -17.61 -5.44
N LEU A 102 -11.12 -18.52 -4.82
CA LEU A 102 -10.45 -18.26 -3.54
C LEU A 102 -9.32 -17.23 -3.70
N GLN A 103 -8.54 -17.32 -4.78
CA GLN A 103 -7.46 -16.39 -5.08
C GLN A 103 -7.96 -14.95 -5.11
N TRP A 104 -8.96 -14.68 -5.95
CA TRP A 104 -9.50 -13.34 -6.14
C TRP A 104 -10.31 -12.86 -4.94
N SER A 105 -11.00 -13.76 -4.24
CA SER A 105 -11.73 -13.40 -3.01
C SER A 105 -10.77 -12.97 -1.90
N LEU A 106 -9.73 -13.75 -1.63
CA LEU A 106 -8.71 -13.41 -0.62
C LEU A 106 -7.92 -12.17 -1.04
N ALA A 107 -7.54 -12.08 -2.32
CA ALA A 107 -6.86 -10.92 -2.85
C ALA A 107 -7.69 -9.63 -2.69
N ALA A 108 -8.97 -9.65 -3.06
CA ALA A 108 -9.80 -8.45 -3.00
C ALA A 108 -10.11 -8.05 -1.55
N ILE A 109 -10.49 -9.02 -0.71
CA ILE A 109 -10.90 -8.74 0.68
C ILE A 109 -9.68 -8.43 1.55
N ALA A 110 -8.69 -9.32 1.55
CA ALA A 110 -7.55 -9.21 2.44
C ALA A 110 -6.49 -8.26 1.87
N GLY A 111 -6.15 -8.42 0.58
CA GLY A 111 -5.25 -7.52 -0.13
C GLY A 111 -5.86 -6.14 -0.32
N GLY A 112 -6.82 -5.99 -1.24
CA GLY A 112 -7.45 -4.72 -1.54
C GLY A 112 -7.99 -3.99 -0.30
N GLY A 113 -8.60 -4.72 0.63
CA GLY A 113 -9.05 -4.17 1.91
C GLY A 113 -7.93 -3.62 2.79
N SER A 114 -6.80 -4.34 2.93
CA SER A 114 -5.66 -3.84 3.71
C SER A 114 -5.03 -2.59 3.09
N ALA A 115 -4.81 -2.58 1.77
CA ALA A 115 -4.28 -1.43 1.06
C ALA A 115 -5.20 -0.21 1.20
N GLY A 116 -6.51 -0.39 0.99
CA GLY A 116 -7.49 0.68 1.10
C GLY A 116 -7.61 1.26 2.52
N ILE A 117 -7.51 0.42 3.56
CA ILE A 117 -7.55 0.89 4.96
C ILE A 117 -6.31 1.73 5.27
N ILE A 118 -5.12 1.27 4.89
CA ILE A 118 -3.87 1.99 5.15
C ILE A 118 -3.85 3.30 4.35
N GLU A 119 -4.25 3.28 3.07
CA GLU A 119 -4.29 4.49 2.24
C GLU A 119 -5.31 5.51 2.74
N THR A 120 -6.47 5.05 3.20
CA THR A 120 -7.44 5.94 3.84
C THR A 120 -6.85 6.58 5.10
N PHE A 121 -6.09 5.81 5.88
CA PHE A 121 -5.46 6.31 7.10
C PHE A 121 -4.38 7.37 6.79
N THR A 122 -3.51 7.13 5.80
CA THR A 122 -2.46 8.05 5.35
C THR A 122 -3.04 9.33 4.73
N ALA A 123 -4.04 9.20 3.84
CA ALA A 123 -4.75 10.34 3.28
C ALA A 123 -5.35 11.22 4.39
N MET A 124 -5.94 10.62 5.44
CA MET A 124 -6.45 11.37 6.58
C MET A 124 -5.34 12.08 7.38
N THR A 125 -4.15 11.48 7.54
CA THR A 125 -3.02 12.13 8.20
C THR A 125 -2.46 13.30 7.39
N ARG A 126 -2.38 13.17 6.05
CA ARG A 126 -1.98 14.26 5.14
C ARG A 126 -2.95 15.44 5.21
N VAL A 127 -4.26 15.20 5.19
CA VAL A 127 -5.26 16.27 5.31
C VAL A 127 -5.18 16.96 6.68
N ALA A 128 -4.98 16.20 7.77
CA ALA A 128 -4.81 16.77 9.10
C ALA A 128 -3.55 17.65 9.20
N SER A 129 -2.43 17.20 8.65
CA SER A 129 -1.18 17.96 8.59
C SER A 129 -1.31 19.24 7.77
N THR A 130 -1.95 19.17 6.60
CA THR A 130 -2.19 20.33 5.74
C THR A 130 -2.96 21.41 6.48
N GLY A 131 -4.00 21.02 7.23
CA GLY A 131 -4.81 21.96 8.01
C GLY A 131 -4.07 22.63 9.18
N VAL A 132 -3.05 22.00 9.75
CA VAL A 132 -2.29 22.53 10.90
C VAL A 132 -1.02 23.28 10.48
N THR A 133 -0.36 22.81 9.42
CA THR A 133 0.99 23.27 9.03
C THR A 133 1.02 24.06 7.71
N ALA A 134 -0.14 24.37 7.15
CA ALA A 134 -0.29 24.98 5.82
C ALA A 134 0.46 24.21 4.71
N GLY A 135 0.57 22.88 4.85
CA GLY A 135 1.22 21.99 3.88
C GLY A 135 2.72 21.75 4.11
N THR A 136 3.39 22.51 4.99
CA THR A 136 4.83 22.32 5.25
C THR A 136 5.16 20.98 5.92
N GLY A 137 4.23 20.41 6.69
CA GLY A 137 4.38 19.09 7.32
C GLY A 137 4.20 17.90 6.37
N ASN A 138 3.63 18.12 5.18
CA ASN A 138 3.32 17.02 4.25
C ASN A 138 4.60 16.36 3.71
N PHE A 139 5.68 17.11 3.57
CA PHE A 139 6.98 16.56 3.19
C PHE A 139 7.49 15.49 4.17
N LEU A 140 7.36 15.74 5.48
CA LEU A 140 7.78 14.79 6.51
C LEU A 140 6.89 13.53 6.51
N ILE A 141 5.58 13.70 6.33
CA ILE A 141 4.64 12.58 6.23
C ILE A 141 4.93 11.75 4.99
N SER A 142 5.06 12.38 3.83
CA SER A 142 5.33 11.72 2.55
C SER A 142 6.66 10.96 2.58
N THR A 143 7.69 11.51 3.24
CA THR A 143 8.97 10.83 3.46
C THR A 143 8.81 9.62 4.38
N THR A 144 8.04 9.77 5.46
CA THR A 144 7.76 8.67 6.41
C THR A 144 6.97 7.55 5.74
N GLU A 145 6.01 7.88 4.89
CA GLU A 145 5.23 6.94 4.08
C GLU A 145 6.14 6.16 3.12
N ALA A 146 7.03 6.86 2.39
CA ALA A 146 7.99 6.21 1.48
C ALA A 146 8.95 5.26 2.22
N LEU A 147 9.48 5.70 3.36
CA LEU A 147 10.36 4.86 4.19
C LEU A 147 9.60 3.65 4.74
N SER A 148 8.37 3.85 5.23
CA SER A 148 7.55 2.77 5.78
C SER A 148 7.19 1.75 4.71
N ALA A 149 6.80 2.20 3.51
CA ALA A 149 6.53 1.33 2.36
C ALA A 149 7.78 0.52 1.97
N GLY A 150 8.95 1.15 1.87
CA GLY A 150 10.21 0.48 1.55
C GLY A 150 10.60 -0.56 2.60
N ILE A 151 10.57 -0.19 3.88
CA ILE A 151 10.90 -1.09 5.00
C ILE A 151 9.93 -2.27 5.05
N LEU A 152 8.62 -2.03 4.98
CA LEU A 152 7.63 -3.10 4.99
C LEU A 152 7.76 -4.03 3.79
N SER A 153 8.07 -3.50 2.61
CA SER A 153 8.25 -4.32 1.40
C SER A 153 9.49 -5.20 1.50
N LEU A 154 10.60 -4.68 2.02
CA LEU A 154 11.81 -5.47 2.26
C LEU A 154 11.60 -6.52 3.35
N LEU A 155 10.89 -6.16 4.43
CA LEU A 155 10.51 -7.11 5.48
C LEU A 155 9.57 -8.19 4.96
N ALA A 156 8.65 -7.87 4.03
CA ALA A 156 7.75 -8.85 3.43
C ALA A 156 8.52 -9.99 2.73
N ILE A 157 9.63 -9.66 2.08
CA ILE A 157 10.47 -10.62 1.36
C ILE A 157 11.40 -11.38 2.31
N THR A 158 12.02 -10.67 3.27
CA THR A 158 13.06 -11.25 4.13
C THR A 158 12.52 -11.97 5.35
N LEU A 159 11.47 -11.43 5.99
CA LEU A 159 10.86 -11.92 7.22
C LEU A 159 9.32 -11.80 7.18
N PRO A 160 8.62 -12.58 6.31
CA PRO A 160 7.18 -12.44 6.08
C PRO A 160 6.32 -12.53 7.35
N VAL A 161 6.72 -13.34 8.33
CA VAL A 161 6.00 -13.53 9.60
C VAL A 161 6.11 -12.31 10.51
N LEU A 162 7.27 -11.65 10.54
CA LEU A 162 7.44 -10.42 11.29
C LEU A 162 6.66 -9.27 10.62
N SER A 163 6.72 -9.20 9.30
CA SER A 163 6.09 -8.13 8.54
C SER A 163 4.56 -8.16 8.65
N ILE A 164 3.95 -9.34 8.61
CA ILE A 164 2.50 -9.48 8.78
C ILE A 164 2.04 -9.07 10.18
N ALA A 165 2.83 -9.34 11.21
CA ALA A 165 2.52 -8.92 12.58
C ALA A 165 2.49 -7.38 12.70
N LEU A 166 3.44 -6.68 12.06
CA LEU A 166 3.45 -5.22 11.98
C LEU A 166 2.21 -4.69 11.25
N VAL A 167 1.85 -5.31 10.13
CA VAL A 167 0.68 -4.93 9.33
C VAL A 167 -0.62 -5.11 10.13
N ILE A 168 -0.78 -6.21 10.85
CA ILE A 168 -1.94 -6.41 11.73
C ILE A 168 -2.02 -5.28 12.78
N GLY A 169 -0.88 -4.92 13.39
CA GLY A 169 -0.81 -3.78 14.32
C GLY A 169 -1.27 -2.47 13.68
N LEU A 170 -0.80 -2.17 12.47
CA LEU A 170 -1.18 -0.97 11.71
C LEU A 170 -2.67 -0.96 11.37
N LEU A 171 -3.23 -2.10 10.92
CA LEU A 171 -4.65 -2.22 10.61
C LEU A 171 -5.52 -2.03 11.84
N ILE A 172 -5.12 -2.58 13.00
CA ILE A 172 -5.84 -2.35 14.27
C ILE A 172 -5.80 -0.86 14.64
N MET A 173 -4.64 -0.22 14.52
CA MET A 173 -4.52 1.22 14.79
C MET A 173 -5.41 2.06 13.87
N ALA A 174 -5.44 1.73 12.57
CA ALA A 174 -6.30 2.40 11.59
C ALA A 174 -7.78 2.19 11.91
N ALA A 175 -8.20 0.94 12.20
CA ALA A 175 -9.58 0.60 12.55
C ALA A 175 -10.07 1.32 13.81
N ILE A 176 -9.20 1.58 14.78
CA ILE A 176 -9.55 2.33 16.00
C ILE A 176 -9.61 3.85 15.74
N LYS A 177 -8.68 4.40 14.95
CA LYS A 177 -8.54 5.85 14.77
C LYS A 177 -9.49 6.42 13.70
N ILE A 178 -9.72 5.73 12.59
CA ILE A 178 -10.55 6.22 11.48
C ILE A 178 -11.97 6.60 11.97
N PRO A 179 -12.72 5.74 12.68
CA PRO A 179 -14.08 6.07 13.11
C PRO A 179 -14.13 7.28 14.05
N ARG A 180 -13.14 7.39 14.95
CA ARG A 180 -13.02 8.51 15.90
C ARG A 180 -12.79 9.83 15.18
N LEU A 181 -11.95 9.83 14.13
CA LEU A 181 -11.66 11.01 13.33
C LEU A 181 -12.87 11.45 12.50
N ILE A 182 -13.60 10.51 11.91
CA ILE A 182 -14.84 10.79 11.16
C ILE A 182 -15.90 11.39 12.09
N ALA A 183 -16.13 10.79 13.26
CA ALA A 183 -17.10 11.28 14.24
C ALA A 183 -16.78 12.70 14.73
N ASN A 184 -15.51 13.02 14.94
CA ASN A 184 -15.09 14.36 15.37
C ASN A 184 -15.30 15.43 14.29
N ARG A 185 -15.07 15.11 13.00
CA ARG A 185 -15.34 16.04 11.89
C ARG A 185 -16.83 16.33 11.73
N GLN A 186 -17.69 15.32 11.86
CA GLN A 186 -19.15 15.51 11.80
C GLN A 186 -19.65 16.43 12.93
N ARG A 187 -19.11 16.29 14.14
CA ARG A 187 -19.44 17.17 15.27
C ARG A 187 -19.01 18.62 15.07
N GLN A 188 -17.89 18.88 14.40
CA GLN A 188 -17.46 20.24 14.08
C GLN A 188 -18.36 20.89 13.02
N LYS A 189 -18.74 20.15 11.98
CA LYS A 189 -19.62 20.63 10.91
C LYS A 189 -21.04 20.98 11.40
N ASN A 190 -21.57 20.23 12.37
CA ASN A 190 -22.85 20.52 13.01
C ASN A 190 -22.82 21.72 13.99
N LYS A 191 -21.64 22.19 14.42
CA LYS A 191 -21.52 23.38 15.28
C LYS A 191 -21.37 24.69 14.49
N SER A 192 -21.12 24.60 13.18
CA SER A 192 -20.95 25.75 12.28
C SER A 192 -22.21 26.07 11.46
N ILE A 193 -23.34 25.41 11.76
CA ILE A 193 -24.68 25.66 11.21
C ILE A 193 -25.54 26.18 12.37
#